data_AF-A0A7W4UHT0-F1
#
_entry.id   AF-A0A7W4UHT0-F1
#
_cell.length_a   1.000
_cell.length_b   1.000
_cell.length_c   1.000
_cell.angle_alpha   90.00
_cell.angle_beta   90.00
_cell.angle_gamma   90.00
#
_symmetry.space_group_name_H-M   'P 1'
#
loop_
_entity.id
_entity.type
_entity.pdbx_description
1 polymer ?
#
loop_
_entity_poly.entity_id
_entity_poly.type
_entity_poly.pdbx_seq_one_letter_code
_entity_poly.pdbx_strand_id
1 'polypeptide(L)'
;MSDQTPEPPGGPHRSIEELRLEAQRRRDERVAATRRLLELVPGDLRDLDAAATCGCVCHPSPGGDPHGGRACPCQLTPEERRASIDAAMKSLAASRDQYSAGRRARESELAAIAAELDAVAVEESPGAPWAITGAVDGRAFYMRERWDQYEVVIAPDSDPALQPWSAPIETPTIVVRSGVITDLQSRAAIDYRTAMTVIVGEVRAYLRRMTCSHPSQPGDAYCRMRGRALVDPAALRATGPR
;
A
#
# COMPACT_ATOMS: atom_id res chain seq x y z
N MET A 1 -4.55 1.02 -50.54
CA MET A 1 -3.18 0.55 -50.81
C MET A 1 -2.79 -0.29 -49.60
N SER A 2 -2.96 -1.61 -49.71
CA SER A 2 -2.70 -2.54 -48.61
C SER A 2 -1.20 -2.78 -48.53
N ASP A 3 -0.61 -2.32 -47.44
CA ASP A 3 0.80 -2.46 -47.11
C ASP A 3 1.06 -3.92 -46.73
N GLN A 4 1.55 -4.72 -47.67
CA GLN A 4 1.97 -6.10 -47.43
C GLN A 4 3.37 -6.07 -46.82
N THR A 5 3.46 -6.06 -45.49
CA THR A 5 4.73 -6.30 -44.81
C THR A 5 5.20 -7.72 -45.15
N PRO A 6 6.37 -7.90 -45.78
CA PRO A 6 6.87 -9.24 -46.10
C PRO A 6 7.13 -10.01 -44.80
N GLU A 7 6.59 -11.23 -44.72
CA GLU A 7 6.89 -12.12 -43.60
C GLU A 7 8.41 -12.34 -43.52
N PRO A 8 9.02 -12.23 -42.32
CA PRO A 8 10.43 -12.51 -42.16
C PRO A 8 10.70 -13.97 -42.58
N PRO A 9 11.80 -14.24 -43.29
CA PRO A 9 12.12 -15.59 -43.74
C PRO A 9 12.13 -16.54 -42.54
N GLY A 10 11.29 -17.57 -42.60
CA GLY A 10 11.17 -18.60 -41.58
C GLY A 10 12.53 -19.22 -41.31
N GLY A 11 13.18 -18.79 -40.23
CA GLY A 11 14.44 -19.38 -39.78
C GLY A 11 14.24 -20.86 -39.47
N PRO A 12 15.30 -21.69 -39.53
CA PRO A 12 15.18 -23.10 -39.23
C PRO A 12 14.55 -23.30 -37.85
N HIS A 13 13.39 -23.97 -37.81
CA HIS A 13 12.72 -24.34 -36.57
C HIS A 13 13.60 -25.35 -35.83
N ARG A 14 14.40 -24.85 -34.88
CA ARG A 14 15.14 -25.71 -33.96
C ARG A 14 14.16 -26.48 -33.09
N SER A 15 14.45 -27.75 -32.85
CA SER A 15 13.64 -28.55 -31.95
C SER A 15 13.83 -28.09 -30.49
N ILE A 16 12.84 -28.34 -29.63
CA ILE A 16 12.95 -28.06 -28.19
C ILE A 16 14.14 -28.81 -27.57
N GLU A 17 14.47 -30.00 -28.08
CA GLU A 17 15.60 -30.80 -27.64
C GLU A 17 16.95 -30.15 -28.00
N GLU A 18 17.09 -29.65 -29.23
CA GLU A 18 18.28 -28.90 -29.67
C GLU A 18 18.50 -27.66 -28.81
N LEU A 19 17.42 -26.92 -28.50
CA LEU A 19 17.50 -25.75 -27.60
C LEU A 19 17.93 -26.13 -26.19
N ARG A 20 17.47 -27.27 -25.66
CA ARG A 20 17.88 -27.77 -24.33
C ARG A 20 19.35 -28.19 -24.30
N LEU A 21 19.82 -28.92 -25.31
CA LEU A 21 21.21 -29.34 -25.42
C LEU A 21 22.15 -28.13 -25.58
N GLU A 22 21.76 -27.15 -26.40
CA GLU A 22 22.51 -25.90 -26.53
C GLU A 22 22.55 -25.11 -25.22
N ALA A 23 21.42 -24.98 -24.52
CA ALA A 23 21.37 -24.30 -23.23
C ALA A 23 22.24 -25.00 -22.17
N GLN A 24 22.24 -26.33 -22.15
CA GLN A 24 23.08 -27.11 -21.24
C GLN A 24 24.56 -26.90 -21.56
N ARG A 25 24.97 -26.97 -22.83
CA ARG A 25 26.36 -26.69 -23.24
C ARG A 25 26.80 -25.28 -22.84
N ARG A 26 25.99 -24.26 -23.11
CA ARG A 26 26.28 -22.87 -22.71
C ARG A 26 26.41 -22.72 -21.19
N ARG A 27 25.59 -23.45 -20.43
CA ARG A 27 25.68 -23.48 -18.97
C ARG A 27 27.00 -24.11 -18.51
N ASP A 28 27.38 -25.25 -19.06
CA ASP A 28 28.60 -25.97 -18.70
C ASP A 28 29.86 -25.17 -19.05
N GLU A 29 29.88 -24.54 -20.24
CA GLU A 29 30.94 -23.61 -20.65
C GLU A 29 31.07 -22.42 -19.69
N ARG A 30 29.94 -21.83 -19.29
CA ARG A 30 29.92 -20.73 -18.31
C ARG A 30 30.45 -21.18 -16.95
N VAL A 31 30.00 -22.33 -16.44
CA VAL A 31 30.46 -22.89 -15.15
C VAL A 31 31.96 -23.13 -15.19
N ALA A 32 32.48 -23.74 -16.27
CA ALA A 32 33.91 -24.00 -16.43
C ALA A 32 34.72 -22.70 -16.50
N ALA A 33 34.23 -21.68 -17.22
CA ALA A 33 34.87 -20.37 -17.29
C ALA A 33 34.90 -19.68 -15.92
N THR A 34 33.78 -19.67 -15.19
CA THR A 34 33.72 -19.11 -13.84
C THR A 34 34.64 -19.86 -12.88
N ARG A 35 34.68 -21.19 -12.93
CA ARG A 35 35.58 -21.99 -12.09
C ARG A 35 37.05 -21.62 -12.28
N ARG A 36 37.50 -21.46 -13.53
CA ARG A 36 38.87 -21.03 -13.85
C ARG A 36 39.17 -19.62 -13.31
N LEU A 37 38.20 -18.71 -13.38
CA LEU A 37 38.37 -17.36 -12.82
C LEU A 37 38.49 -17.40 -11.29
N LEU A 38 37.69 -18.23 -10.62
CA LEU A 38 37.74 -18.39 -9.17
C LEU A 38 39.05 -19.05 -8.70
N GLU A 39 39.69 -19.90 -9.50
CA GLU A 39 41.02 -20.46 -9.16
C GLU A 39 42.12 -19.40 -9.13
N LEU A 40 42.01 -18.38 -9.98
CA LEU A 40 42.98 -17.28 -10.03
C LEU A 40 42.75 -16.26 -8.92
N VAL A 41 41.51 -16.15 -8.41
CA VAL A 41 41.10 -15.20 -7.37
C VAL A 41 40.17 -15.91 -6.37
N PRO A 42 40.71 -16.81 -5.53
CA PRO A 42 39.89 -17.73 -4.73
C PRO A 42 39.01 -17.05 -3.68
N GLY A 43 39.34 -15.82 -3.24
CA GLY A 43 38.64 -15.17 -2.14
C GLY A 43 38.52 -16.09 -0.91
N ASP A 44 37.46 -15.91 -0.11
CA ASP A 44 37.16 -16.74 1.07
C ASP A 44 36.18 -17.89 0.75
N LEU A 45 36.21 -18.43 -0.47
CA LEU A 45 35.31 -19.50 -0.89
C LEU A 45 35.77 -20.87 -0.37
N ARG A 46 34.84 -21.64 0.20
CA ARG A 46 35.04 -23.02 0.68
C ARG A 46 34.84 -24.05 -0.43
N ASP A 47 33.92 -23.78 -1.34
CA ASP A 47 33.51 -24.66 -2.44
C ASP A 47 33.45 -23.87 -3.75
N LEU A 48 34.52 -24.02 -4.54
CA LEU A 48 34.68 -23.34 -5.83
C LEU A 48 33.71 -23.89 -6.90
N ASP A 49 33.29 -25.15 -6.80
CA ASP A 49 32.35 -25.75 -7.75
C ASP A 49 30.92 -25.26 -7.47
N ALA A 50 30.53 -25.18 -6.20
CA ALA A 50 29.27 -24.57 -5.81
C ALA A 50 29.21 -23.07 -6.17
N ALA A 51 30.32 -22.35 -6.02
CA ALA A 51 30.42 -20.95 -6.46
C ALA A 51 30.29 -20.82 -7.99
N ALA A 52 30.98 -21.67 -8.75
CA ALA A 52 30.93 -21.66 -10.22
C ALA A 52 29.53 -21.99 -10.78
N THR A 53 28.75 -22.79 -10.04
CA THR A 53 27.38 -23.16 -10.44
C THR A 53 26.30 -22.19 -9.97
N CYS A 54 26.56 -21.32 -8.99
CA CYS A 54 25.56 -20.46 -8.36
C CYS A 54 24.90 -19.43 -9.29
N GLY A 55 25.57 -19.04 -10.38
CA GLY A 55 25.06 -18.05 -11.34
C GLY A 55 24.93 -16.63 -10.79
N CYS A 56 25.31 -16.38 -9.54
CA CYS A 56 25.43 -15.05 -8.97
C CYS A 56 26.66 -14.33 -9.54
N VAL A 57 26.59 -13.00 -9.62
CA VAL A 57 27.73 -12.15 -10.04
C VAL A 57 28.64 -11.75 -8.87
N CYS A 58 28.48 -12.37 -7.70
CA CYS A 58 29.17 -12.00 -6.46
C CYS A 58 30.66 -12.40 -6.44
N HIS A 59 31.06 -13.40 -7.24
CA HIS A 59 32.45 -13.82 -7.33
C HIS A 59 32.87 -14.14 -8.77
N PRO A 60 34.09 -13.74 -9.20
CA PRO A 60 34.98 -12.81 -8.50
C PRO A 60 34.43 -11.37 -8.61
N SER A 61 34.16 -10.71 -7.47
CA SER A 61 33.76 -9.30 -7.44
C SER A 61 34.88 -8.45 -6.84
N PRO A 62 35.26 -7.32 -7.46
CA PRO A 62 36.28 -6.43 -6.93
C PRO A 62 35.70 -5.60 -5.78
N GLY A 63 35.99 -6.01 -4.55
CA GLY A 63 35.88 -5.18 -3.34
C GLY A 63 34.51 -5.18 -2.65
N GLY A 64 34.47 -5.72 -1.44
CA GLY A 64 33.35 -5.59 -0.50
C GLY A 64 32.65 -6.91 -0.15
N ASP A 65 31.86 -6.86 0.91
CA ASP A 65 30.96 -7.93 1.32
C ASP A 65 29.53 -7.61 0.85
N PRO A 66 29.09 -8.15 -0.30
CA PRO A 66 27.75 -7.88 -0.84
C PRO A 66 26.62 -8.49 0.01
N HIS A 67 26.95 -9.29 1.02
CA HIS A 67 26.00 -9.99 1.86
C HIS A 67 25.84 -9.36 3.26
N GLY A 68 26.64 -8.33 3.58
CA GLY A 68 26.55 -7.58 4.83
C GLY A 68 26.80 -8.46 6.06
N GLY A 69 27.81 -9.33 6.00
CA GLY A 69 28.23 -10.24 7.06
C GLY A 69 27.61 -11.63 6.98
N ARG A 70 26.76 -11.92 5.99
CA ARG A 70 26.11 -13.22 5.81
C ARG A 70 26.89 -14.11 4.86
N ALA A 71 26.97 -15.40 5.16
CA ALA A 71 27.59 -16.37 4.25
C ALA A 71 26.83 -16.47 2.91
N CYS A 72 27.56 -16.66 1.80
CA CYS A 72 26.93 -16.90 0.48
C CYS A 72 26.05 -18.15 0.56
N PRO A 73 24.79 -18.12 0.06
CA PRO A 73 23.94 -19.31 -0.03
C PRO A 73 24.58 -20.49 -0.78
N CYS A 74 25.48 -20.18 -1.72
CA CYS A 74 26.26 -21.13 -2.49
C CYS A 74 27.33 -21.87 -1.67
N GLN A 75 27.79 -21.27 -0.57
CA GLN A 75 28.84 -21.82 0.29
C GLN A 75 28.29 -22.51 1.53
N LEU A 76 26.96 -22.56 1.68
CA LEU A 76 26.29 -23.25 2.79
C LEU A 76 26.26 -24.75 2.53
N THR A 77 26.65 -25.52 3.53
CA THR A 77 26.35 -26.95 3.62
C THR A 77 24.84 -27.20 3.61
N PRO A 78 24.38 -28.43 3.29
CA PRO A 78 22.96 -28.77 3.38
C PRO A 78 22.34 -28.54 4.76
N GLU A 79 23.08 -28.75 5.86
CA GLU A 79 22.65 -28.38 7.21
C GLU A 79 22.48 -26.87 7.37
N GLU A 80 23.50 -26.08 7.02
CA GLU A 80 23.47 -24.62 7.15
C GLU A 80 22.37 -23.99 6.29
N ARG A 81 22.14 -24.52 5.08
CA ARG A 81 21.06 -24.07 4.19
C ARG A 81 19.69 -24.32 4.80
N ARG A 82 19.45 -25.51 5.36
CA ARG A 82 18.20 -25.83 6.06
C ARG A 82 17.99 -24.89 7.24
N ALA A 83 19.01 -24.71 8.08
CA ALA A 83 18.96 -23.79 9.21
C ALA A 83 18.68 -22.34 8.79
N SER A 84 19.28 -21.88 7.67
CA SER A 84 19.04 -20.54 7.11
C SER A 84 17.61 -20.37 6.62
N ILE A 85 17.05 -21.35 5.92
CA ILE A 85 15.65 -21.35 5.47
C ILE A 85 14.71 -21.35 6.67
N ASP A 86 14.96 -22.21 7.67
CA ASP A 86 14.14 -22.28 8.89
C ASP A 86 14.15 -20.95 9.65
N ALA A 87 15.31 -20.30 9.76
CA ALA A 87 15.45 -18.98 10.36
C ALA A 87 14.68 -17.91 9.56
N ALA A 88 14.77 -17.93 8.23
CA ALA A 88 14.03 -17.01 7.36
C ALA A 88 12.51 -17.20 7.50
N MET A 89 12.03 -18.44 7.52
CA MET A 89 10.61 -18.75 7.69
C MET A 89 10.08 -18.35 9.06
N LYS A 90 10.87 -18.56 10.14
CA LYS A 90 10.53 -18.07 11.48
C LYS A 90 10.45 -16.54 11.53
N SER A 91 11.41 -15.86 10.90
CA SER A 91 11.39 -14.39 10.80
C SER A 91 10.14 -13.90 10.06
N LEU A 92 9.82 -14.50 8.92
CA LEU A 92 8.63 -14.17 8.15
C LEU A 92 7.34 -14.39 8.95
N ALA A 93 7.25 -15.51 9.68
CA ALA A 93 6.12 -15.80 10.55
C ALA A 93 5.98 -14.74 11.67
N ALA A 94 7.09 -14.38 12.33
CA ALA A 94 7.09 -13.34 13.35
C ALA A 94 6.68 -11.97 12.78
N SER A 95 7.18 -11.59 11.61
CA SER A 95 6.77 -10.34 10.93
C SER A 95 5.30 -10.33 10.56
N ARG A 96 4.76 -11.47 10.07
CA ARG A 96 3.33 -11.61 9.78
C ARG A 96 2.49 -11.46 11.04
N ASP A 97 2.90 -12.08 12.13
CA ASP A 97 2.16 -12.04 13.38
C ASP A 97 2.17 -10.61 13.97
N GLN A 98 3.32 -9.94 13.94
CA GLN A 98 3.47 -8.52 14.31
C GLN A 98 2.57 -7.61 13.44
N TYR A 99 2.59 -7.78 12.11
CA TYR A 99 1.73 -7.02 11.20
C TYR A 99 0.25 -7.25 11.53
N SER A 100 -0.16 -8.51 11.78
CA SER A 100 -1.54 -8.85 12.12
C SER A 100 -1.98 -8.23 13.46
N ALA A 101 -1.09 -8.21 14.45
CA ALA A 101 -1.36 -7.62 15.76
C ALA A 101 -1.48 -6.09 15.65
N GLY A 102 -0.58 -5.44 14.91
CA GLY A 102 -0.65 -4.01 14.62
C GLY A 102 -1.93 -3.64 13.87
N ARG A 103 -2.33 -4.44 12.87
CA ARG A 103 -3.59 -4.24 12.14
C ARG A 103 -4.80 -4.33 13.07
N ARG A 104 -4.91 -5.38 13.89
CA ARG A 104 -6.02 -5.54 14.84
C ARG A 104 -6.09 -4.40 15.85
N ALA A 105 -4.94 -3.92 16.34
CA ALA A 105 -4.88 -2.79 17.25
C ALA A 105 -5.44 -1.51 16.60
N ARG A 106 -5.03 -1.21 15.37
CA ARG A 106 -5.55 -0.06 14.60
C ARG A 106 -7.04 -0.17 14.29
N GLU A 107 -7.50 -1.34 13.84
CA GLU A 107 -8.92 -1.60 13.59
C GLU A 107 -9.76 -1.39 14.86
N SER A 108 -9.29 -1.89 16.01
CA SER A 108 -9.96 -1.71 17.29
C SER A 108 -9.96 -0.25 17.76
N GLU A 109 -8.85 0.47 17.57
CA GLU A 109 -8.74 1.89 17.93
C GLU A 109 -9.71 2.74 17.10
N LEU A 110 -9.71 2.54 15.77
CA LEU A 110 -10.61 3.24 14.86
C LEU A 110 -12.08 2.95 15.20
N ALA A 111 -12.44 1.69 15.45
CA ALA A 111 -13.81 1.30 15.80
C ALA A 111 -14.26 1.95 17.13
N ALA A 112 -13.38 2.01 18.14
CA ALA A 112 -13.69 2.65 19.41
C ALA A 112 -13.92 4.16 19.25
N ILE A 113 -13.04 4.84 18.50
CA ILE A 113 -13.17 6.28 18.20
C ILE A 113 -14.46 6.56 17.41
N ALA A 114 -14.77 5.74 16.41
CA ALA A 114 -15.99 5.88 15.63
C ALA A 114 -17.24 5.74 16.50
N ALA A 115 -17.26 4.74 17.39
CA ALA A 115 -18.36 4.53 18.33
C ALA A 115 -18.54 5.72 19.29
N GLU A 116 -17.46 6.31 19.81
CA GLU A 116 -17.52 7.52 20.64
C GLU A 116 -18.13 8.73 19.92
N LEU A 117 -18.08 8.76 18.58
CA LEU A 117 -18.61 9.85 17.75
C LEU A 117 -19.99 9.53 17.16
N ASP A 118 -20.63 8.44 17.59
CA ASP A 118 -21.88 7.89 17.04
C ASP A 118 -21.78 7.60 15.53
N ALA A 119 -20.66 6.97 15.12
CA ALA A 119 -20.38 6.57 13.75
C ALA A 119 -19.89 5.12 13.68
N VAL A 120 -19.87 4.57 12.46
CA VAL A 120 -19.21 3.29 12.16
C VAL A 120 -18.10 3.56 11.17
N ALA A 121 -16.91 2.98 11.39
CA ALA A 121 -15.77 3.12 10.49
C ALA A 121 -14.91 1.87 10.44
N VAL A 122 -14.29 1.62 9.28
CA VAL A 122 -13.33 0.54 9.02
C VAL A 122 -12.17 1.12 8.22
N GLU A 123 -10.94 0.70 8.55
CA GLU A 123 -9.77 0.98 7.73
C GLU A 123 -9.72 0.01 6.56
N GLU A 124 -10.04 0.50 5.37
CA GLU A 124 -10.11 -0.30 4.14
C GLU A 124 -8.71 -0.55 3.55
N SER A 125 -7.84 0.45 3.65
CA SER A 125 -6.46 0.36 3.20
C SER A 125 -5.54 1.12 4.16
N PRO A 126 -4.53 0.47 4.77
CA PRO A 126 -3.53 1.11 5.62
C PRO A 126 -2.37 1.73 4.81
N GLY A 127 -2.35 1.53 3.48
CA GLY A 127 -1.22 1.87 2.60
C GLY A 127 -1.43 3.17 1.83
N ALA A 128 -0.92 3.24 0.59
CA ALA A 128 -1.18 4.33 -0.34
C ALA A 128 -2.04 3.79 -1.50
N PRO A 129 -3.34 4.16 -1.61
CA PRO A 129 -4.03 5.17 -0.80
C PRO A 129 -4.37 4.68 0.61
N TRP A 130 -4.33 5.59 1.58
CA TRP A 130 -4.86 5.33 2.92
C TRP A 130 -6.35 5.63 2.90
N ALA A 131 -7.19 4.71 3.38
CA ALA A 131 -8.64 4.83 3.24
C ALA A 131 -9.42 4.35 4.47
N ILE A 132 -10.40 5.15 4.87
CA ILE A 132 -11.41 4.82 5.88
C ILE A 132 -12.78 4.83 5.20
N THR A 133 -13.58 3.79 5.42
CA THR A 133 -14.97 3.72 4.97
C THR A 133 -15.90 3.62 6.18
N GLY A 134 -17.16 4.00 6.03
CA GLY A 134 -18.09 3.92 7.14
C GLY A 134 -19.45 4.56 6.90
N ALA A 135 -20.15 4.85 7.99
CA ALA A 135 -21.40 5.61 7.98
C ALA A 135 -21.51 6.55 9.20
N VAL A 136 -22.10 7.72 8.98
CA VAL A 136 -22.43 8.72 10.01
C VAL A 136 -23.91 9.06 9.87
N ASP A 137 -24.70 8.89 10.94
CA ASP A 137 -26.13 9.18 10.96
C ASP A 137 -26.90 8.54 9.77
N GLY A 138 -26.52 7.32 9.38
CA GLY A 138 -27.11 6.58 8.25
C GLY A 138 -26.60 6.97 6.86
N ARG A 139 -25.69 7.94 6.76
CA ARG A 139 -25.04 8.35 5.50
C ARG A 139 -23.69 7.66 5.34
N ALA A 140 -23.55 6.85 4.29
CA ALA A 140 -22.29 6.19 3.98
C ALA A 140 -21.23 7.20 3.49
N PHE A 141 -19.97 6.96 3.84
CA PHE A 141 -18.82 7.77 3.46
C PHE A 141 -17.59 6.92 3.16
N TYR A 142 -16.63 7.53 2.46
CA TYR A 142 -15.21 7.19 2.59
C TYR A 142 -14.36 8.46 2.73
N MET A 143 -13.21 8.30 3.36
CA MET A 143 -12.09 9.23 3.30
C MET A 143 -10.93 8.52 2.61
N ARG A 144 -10.31 9.18 1.63
CA ARG A 144 -9.16 8.64 0.91
C ARG A 144 -8.04 9.67 0.89
N GLU A 145 -6.86 9.28 1.35
CA GLU A 145 -5.62 10.00 1.13
C GLU A 145 -4.88 9.43 -0.09
N ARG A 146 -4.36 10.31 -0.92
CA ARG A 146 -3.42 10.00 -2.00
C ARG A 146 -2.52 11.20 -2.26
N TRP A 147 -1.20 10.99 -2.17
CA TRP A 147 -0.18 11.99 -2.48
C TRP A 147 -0.31 13.26 -1.63
N ASP A 148 -0.39 13.08 -0.31
CA ASP A 148 -0.50 14.14 0.71
C ASP A 148 -1.81 14.94 0.65
N GLN A 149 -2.75 14.53 -0.19
CA GLN A 149 -4.09 15.11 -0.29
C GLN A 149 -5.13 14.10 0.16
N TYR A 150 -6.18 14.56 0.84
CA TYR A 150 -7.31 13.71 1.17
C TYR A 150 -8.63 14.32 0.71
N GLU A 151 -9.60 13.45 0.48
CA GLU A 151 -10.99 13.81 0.25
C GLU A 151 -11.90 13.00 1.18
N VAL A 152 -12.95 13.65 1.69
CA VAL A 152 -14.08 12.99 2.34
C VAL A 152 -15.26 13.05 1.37
N VAL A 153 -15.77 11.87 1.03
CA VAL A 153 -16.82 11.67 0.04
C VAL A 153 -17.96 10.92 0.70
N ILE A 154 -19.18 11.34 0.43
CA ILE A 154 -20.41 10.70 0.91
C ILE A 154 -21.25 10.15 -0.24
N ALA A 155 -22.16 9.26 0.12
CA ALA A 155 -23.18 8.70 -0.77
C ALA A 155 -23.99 9.80 -1.47
N PRO A 156 -24.68 9.52 -2.59
CA PRO A 156 -25.61 10.46 -3.21
C PRO A 156 -26.91 10.60 -2.41
N ASP A 157 -27.61 11.72 -2.52
CA ASP A 157 -28.90 11.95 -1.84
C ASP A 157 -29.97 10.92 -2.21
N SER A 158 -29.91 10.39 -3.43
CA SER A 158 -30.83 9.37 -3.93
C SER A 158 -30.66 8.01 -3.25
N ASP A 159 -29.47 7.71 -2.72
CA ASP A 159 -29.19 6.47 -2.00
C ASP A 159 -28.15 6.71 -0.89
N PRO A 160 -28.59 7.12 0.31
CA PRO A 160 -27.69 7.45 1.41
C PRO A 160 -26.88 6.30 1.98
N ALA A 161 -27.28 5.06 1.73
CA ALA A 161 -26.62 3.88 2.26
C ALA A 161 -25.55 3.31 1.31
N LEU A 162 -25.52 3.76 0.05
CA LEU A 162 -24.55 3.32 -0.93
C LEU A 162 -23.11 3.69 -0.50
N GLN A 163 -22.27 2.68 -0.27
CA GLN A 163 -20.87 2.89 0.08
C GLN A 163 -20.08 3.44 -1.13
N PRO A 164 -19.66 4.72 -1.13
CA PRO A 164 -19.10 5.33 -2.33
C PRO A 164 -17.75 4.74 -2.73
N TRP A 165 -17.03 4.09 -1.80
CA TRP A 165 -15.75 3.43 -2.07
C TRP A 165 -15.89 2.23 -3.02
N SER A 166 -17.00 1.50 -2.91
CA SER A 166 -17.27 0.28 -3.69
C SER A 166 -18.32 0.50 -4.78
N ALA A 167 -18.80 1.73 -4.94
CA ALA A 167 -19.78 2.08 -5.96
C ALA A 167 -19.14 2.05 -7.36
N PRO A 168 -19.91 1.74 -8.42
CA PRO A 168 -19.47 1.92 -9.80
C PRO A 168 -18.96 3.35 -10.06
N ILE A 169 -17.98 3.51 -10.94
CA ILE A 169 -17.30 4.80 -11.20
C ILE A 169 -18.26 5.89 -11.67
N GLU A 170 -19.30 5.50 -12.40
CA GLU A 170 -20.36 6.35 -12.91
C GLU A 170 -21.38 6.79 -11.84
N THR A 171 -21.30 6.23 -10.63
CA THR A 171 -22.21 6.59 -9.53
C THR A 171 -21.92 8.01 -9.08
N PRO A 172 -22.92 8.90 -9.05
CA PRO A 172 -22.75 10.21 -8.45
C PRO A 172 -22.35 10.09 -6.98
N THR A 173 -21.33 10.83 -6.58
CA THR A 173 -20.87 10.94 -5.18
C THR A 173 -20.72 12.41 -4.82
N ILE A 174 -20.69 12.72 -3.53
CA ILE A 174 -20.62 14.11 -3.06
C ILE A 174 -19.34 14.29 -2.25
N VAL A 175 -18.41 15.12 -2.74
CA VAL A 175 -17.23 15.54 -1.98
C VAL A 175 -17.66 16.60 -0.96
N VAL A 176 -17.51 16.30 0.33
CA VAL A 176 -17.84 17.25 1.41
C VAL A 176 -16.62 17.97 1.97
N ARG A 177 -15.42 17.39 1.76
CA ARG A 177 -14.16 17.99 2.20
C ARG A 177 -13.02 17.55 1.30
N SER A 178 -12.09 18.46 1.06
CA SER A 178 -10.75 18.16 0.59
C SER A 178 -9.74 18.86 1.51
N GLY A 179 -8.53 18.31 1.63
CA GLY A 179 -7.48 18.90 2.44
C GLY A 179 -6.13 18.22 2.22
N VAL A 180 -5.18 18.51 3.11
CA VAL A 180 -3.83 17.94 3.08
C VAL A 180 -3.61 17.02 4.27
N ILE A 181 -2.78 15.98 4.11
CA ILE A 181 -2.65 14.93 5.13
C ILE A 181 -2.18 15.45 6.49
N THR A 182 -1.48 16.59 6.52
CA THR A 182 -1.06 17.27 7.75
C THR A 182 -2.24 17.75 8.60
N ASP A 183 -3.44 17.91 8.03
CA ASP A 183 -4.66 18.18 8.78
C ASP A 183 -5.09 17.00 9.66
N LEU A 184 -4.66 15.78 9.33
CA LEU A 184 -5.07 14.52 9.97
C LEU A 184 -3.97 13.90 10.84
N GLN A 185 -2.85 14.59 11.01
CA GLN A 185 -1.67 14.07 11.69
C GLN A 185 -1.49 14.66 13.09
N SER A 186 -1.00 13.82 14.01
CA SER A 186 -0.44 14.23 15.29
C SER A 186 0.97 13.65 15.41
N ARG A 187 1.97 14.50 15.71
CA ARG A 187 3.38 14.09 15.88
C ARG A 187 3.92 13.21 14.72
N ALA A 188 3.65 13.62 13.48
CA ALA A 188 4.09 12.96 12.24
C ALA A 188 3.49 11.57 11.94
N ALA A 189 2.47 11.14 12.69
CA ALA A 189 1.67 9.97 12.35
C ALA A 189 0.22 10.36 12.11
N ILE A 190 -0.50 9.54 11.35
CA ILE A 190 -1.95 9.66 11.21
C ILE A 190 -2.61 9.50 12.57
N ASP A 191 -3.52 10.40 12.90
CA ASP A 191 -4.32 10.37 14.11
C ASP A 191 -5.77 10.04 13.76
N TYR A 192 -6.19 8.80 14.05
CA TYR A 192 -7.55 8.34 13.79
C TYR A 192 -8.62 9.20 14.47
N ARG A 193 -8.34 9.77 15.64
CA ARG A 193 -9.30 10.63 16.34
C ARG A 193 -9.49 11.93 15.58
N THR A 194 -8.40 12.55 15.16
CA THR A 194 -8.44 13.76 14.34
C THR A 194 -9.16 13.48 13.01
N ALA A 195 -8.80 12.40 12.31
CA ALA A 195 -9.44 12.01 11.05
C ALA A 195 -10.95 11.77 11.21
N MET A 196 -11.36 10.98 12.20
CA MET A 196 -12.78 10.70 12.44
C MET A 196 -13.56 11.95 12.87
N THR A 197 -12.93 12.85 13.63
CA THR A 197 -13.57 14.13 14.01
C THR A 197 -13.85 14.99 12.78
N VAL A 198 -12.89 15.07 11.84
CA VAL A 198 -13.08 15.78 10.56
C VAL A 198 -14.20 15.13 9.75
N ILE A 199 -14.14 13.81 9.55
CA ILE A 199 -15.14 13.06 8.78
C ILE A 199 -16.55 13.29 9.35
N VAL A 200 -16.76 12.99 10.63
CA VAL A 200 -18.07 13.09 11.28
C VAL A 200 -18.58 14.53 11.27
N GLY A 201 -17.70 15.50 11.56
CA GLY A 201 -18.04 16.91 11.54
C GLY A 201 -18.54 17.39 10.18
N GLU A 202 -17.84 17.02 9.11
CA GLU A 202 -18.17 17.43 7.74
C GLU A 202 -19.42 16.74 7.20
N VAL A 203 -19.61 15.44 7.49
CA VAL A 203 -20.84 14.73 7.12
C VAL A 203 -22.06 15.32 7.84
N ARG A 204 -21.97 15.54 9.16
CA ARG A 204 -23.07 16.16 9.93
C ARG A 204 -23.35 17.59 9.51
N ALA A 205 -22.32 18.37 9.18
CA ALA A 205 -22.49 19.72 8.64
C ALA A 205 -23.25 19.70 7.31
N TYR A 206 -22.90 18.77 6.41
CA TYR A 206 -23.64 18.55 5.18
C TYR A 206 -25.12 18.20 5.44
N LEU A 207 -25.39 17.21 6.31
CA LEU A 207 -26.76 16.81 6.64
C LEU A 207 -27.58 17.95 7.26
N ARG A 208 -26.97 18.75 8.15
CA ARG A 208 -27.64 19.94 8.73
C ARG A 208 -28.00 20.97 7.67
N ARG A 209 -27.11 21.25 6.71
CA ARG A 209 -27.39 22.15 5.58
C ARG A 209 -28.57 21.66 4.75
N MET A 210 -28.67 20.36 4.48
CA MET A 210 -29.78 19.78 3.71
C MET A 210 -31.14 19.93 4.40
N THR A 211 -31.19 20.02 5.73
CA THR A 211 -32.45 20.26 6.46
C THR A 211 -32.87 21.73 6.50
N CYS A 212 -32.02 22.66 6.05
CA CYS A 212 -32.32 24.09 6.03
C CYS A 212 -32.75 24.53 4.64
N SER A 213 -33.98 25.03 4.50
CA SER A 213 -34.50 25.53 3.22
C SER A 213 -33.96 26.91 2.81
N HIS A 214 -33.20 27.58 3.68
CA HIS A 214 -32.63 28.89 3.37
C HIS A 214 -31.25 28.75 2.71
N PRO A 215 -30.90 29.64 1.77
CA PRO A 215 -29.57 29.68 1.18
C PRO A 215 -28.48 29.80 2.25
N SER A 216 -27.43 28.98 2.14
CA SER A 216 -26.20 29.07 2.93
C SER A 216 -24.99 29.15 2.01
N GLN A 217 -24.00 29.96 2.38
CA GLN A 217 -22.72 30.00 1.69
C GLN A 217 -21.76 28.95 2.29
N PRO A 218 -20.80 28.42 1.50
CA PRO A 218 -19.69 27.65 2.04
C PRO A 218 -19.00 28.42 3.18
N GLY A 219 -18.82 27.78 4.34
CA GLY A 219 -18.20 28.40 5.52
C GLY A 219 -19.18 29.10 6.48
N ASP A 220 -20.46 29.26 6.15
CA ASP A 220 -21.45 29.78 7.10
C ASP A 220 -21.58 28.82 8.30
N ALA A 221 -21.24 29.29 9.51
CA ALA A 221 -21.38 28.51 10.73
C ALA A 221 -22.85 28.39 11.19
N TYR A 222 -23.70 29.34 10.80
CA TYR A 222 -25.11 29.43 11.20
C TYR A 222 -26.01 29.85 10.04
N CYS A 223 -27.25 29.37 10.04
CA CYS A 223 -28.28 29.85 9.13
C CYS A 223 -28.68 31.28 9.50
N ARG A 224 -28.49 32.23 8.57
CA ARG A 224 -28.80 33.66 8.79
C ARG A 224 -30.26 33.95 9.15
N MET A 225 -31.18 33.09 8.70
CA MET A 225 -32.62 33.29 8.89
C MET A 225 -33.17 32.63 10.15
N ARG A 226 -32.59 31.51 10.61
CA ARG A 226 -33.10 30.73 11.75
C ARG A 226 -32.14 30.66 12.94
N GLY A 227 -30.90 31.13 12.80
CA GLY A 227 -29.86 31.03 13.83
C GLY A 227 -29.40 29.60 14.12
N ARG A 228 -29.85 28.60 13.35
CA ARG A 228 -29.47 27.19 13.54
C ARG A 228 -28.02 26.98 13.11
N ALA A 229 -27.23 26.28 13.93
CA ALA A 229 -25.87 25.89 13.56
C ALA A 229 -25.88 24.98 12.31
N LEU A 230 -25.05 25.33 11.33
CA LEU A 230 -24.85 24.57 10.09
C LEU A 230 -23.59 23.70 10.15
N VAL A 231 -22.65 24.06 11.02
CA VAL A 231 -21.45 23.27 11.33
C VAL A 231 -21.62 22.60 12.68
N ASP A 232 -20.79 21.59 12.95
CA ASP A 232 -20.78 20.98 14.27
C ASP A 232 -20.22 21.93 15.32
N PRO A 233 -20.95 22.22 16.43
CA PRO A 233 -20.38 23.00 17.52
C PRO A 233 -19.11 22.40 18.10
N ALA A 234 -18.96 21.06 18.05
CA ALA A 234 -17.74 20.39 18.46
C ALA A 234 -16.58 20.68 17.50
N ALA A 235 -16.86 20.72 16.18
CA ALA A 235 -15.86 21.06 15.16
C ALA A 235 -15.37 22.51 15.30
N LEU A 236 -16.24 23.46 15.65
CA LEU A 236 -15.85 24.86 15.90
C LEU A 236 -14.86 25.03 17.06
N ARG A 237 -14.88 24.13 18.04
CA ARG A 237 -13.94 24.17 19.18
C ARG A 237 -12.58 23.58 18.85
N ALA A 238 -12.53 22.61 17.94
CA ALA A 238 -11.30 21.95 17.51
C ALA A 238 -10.44 22.86 16.60
N THR A 239 -11.06 23.78 15.87
CA THR A 239 -10.39 24.71 14.95
C THR A 239 -10.10 26.08 15.59
N GLY A 240 -9.75 26.12 16.88
CA GLY A 240 -9.34 27.38 17.54
C GLY A 240 -8.30 28.14 16.71
N PRO A 241 -8.23 29.49 16.83
CA PRO A 241 -7.37 30.31 15.97
C PRO A 241 -5.94 29.78 16.02
N ARG A 242 -5.42 29.38 14.85
CA ARG A 242 -4.01 29.06 14.67
C ARG A 242 -3.14 30.30 14.93
#